data_AF-A0A964EG83-F1
#
_entry.id   AF-A0A964EG83-F1
#
_cell.length_a   1.000
_cell.length_b   1.000
_cell.length_c   1.000
_cell.angle_alpha   90.00
_cell.angle_beta   90.00
_cell.angle_gamma   90.00
#
_symmetry.space_group_name_H-M   'P 1'
#
loop_
_entity.id
_entity.type
_entity.pdbx_description
1 polymer ?
#
loop_
_entity_poly.entity_id
_entity_poly.type
_entity_poly.pdbx_seq_one_letter_code
_entity_poly.pdbx_strand_id
1 'polypeptide(L)'
;MKKGICLLIGWVFLLAEGSTAAVAQPDSHAGYYIDKNTVVFVFDTRDYAKTLLSESADKMDFSDLNIYEVALTGDFNNWSRDGWKMKKTGAYTYELRKKVSDFNDRFPMEFKYVINGLYFADPKDIYPDKRKFSNKFLTEIYNMASQEVQPSPTGNAFFYLDGYENAREVILAGEFNNWNEHALKMTKIKGGWQTRLDLPPGRYEYKFIADGQWTHDPENPNYVGNEHGTLNSVLLIGKRVTFELKGYADAGQVMLVGSFNNWSQVNMEKKGDSWFVSLDLAGGKHLYKFIVDGKWVLDPENRMKENDHTGISHSVLIVR
;
A
#
# COMPACT_ATOMS: atom_id res chain seq x y z
N MET A 1 29.31 62.92 50.50
CA MET A 1 30.01 62.55 49.26
C MET A 1 30.54 61.13 49.41
N LYS A 2 29.79 60.13 48.92
CA LYS A 2 30.12 58.70 49.04
C LYS A 2 30.77 58.23 47.72
N LYS A 3 31.96 57.61 47.84
CA LYS A 3 32.69 56.93 46.76
C LYS A 3 32.16 55.50 46.61
N GLY A 4 32.09 55.03 45.37
CA GLY A 4 31.67 53.66 45.04
C GLY A 4 32.77 52.61 45.27
N ILE A 5 32.35 51.35 45.18
CA ILE A 5 33.10 50.16 44.72
C ILE A 5 32.03 49.09 44.46
N CYS A 6 32.06 48.53 43.25
CA CYS A 6 31.12 47.51 42.75
C CYS A 6 31.72 46.12 43.01
N LEU A 7 30.97 45.23 43.66
CA LEU A 7 31.36 43.86 43.97
C LEU A 7 31.20 42.95 42.75
N LEU A 8 32.29 42.30 42.34
CA LEU A 8 32.31 41.12 41.47
C LEU A 8 32.08 39.87 42.32
N ILE A 9 31.05 39.09 42.01
CA ILE A 9 30.88 37.71 42.51
C ILE A 9 30.97 36.79 41.29
N GLY A 10 32.07 36.04 41.20
CA GLY A 10 32.27 35.01 40.19
C GLY A 10 31.50 33.74 40.55
N TRP A 11 30.77 33.20 39.58
CA TRP A 11 30.17 31.87 39.66
C TRP A 11 30.97 30.90 38.79
N VAL A 12 31.41 29.81 39.42
CA VAL A 12 32.03 28.65 38.81
C VAL A 12 30.97 27.90 38.01
N PHE A 13 31.15 27.75 36.69
CA PHE A 13 30.36 26.85 35.87
C PHE A 13 30.84 25.41 36.09
N LEU A 14 30.01 24.58 36.72
CA LEU A 14 30.11 23.13 36.66
C LEU A 14 29.46 22.66 35.36
N LEU A 15 30.23 22.00 34.49
CA LEU A 15 29.71 21.28 33.32
C LEU A 15 28.92 20.06 33.80
N ALA A 16 27.60 20.07 33.58
CA ALA A 16 26.78 18.88 33.59
C ALA A 16 26.38 18.57 32.15
N GLU A 17 27.05 17.59 31.55
CA GLU A 17 26.62 16.97 30.30
C GLU A 17 25.34 16.18 30.56
N GLY A 18 24.24 16.67 29.99
CA GLY A 18 22.95 16.01 30.04
C GLY A 18 22.11 16.45 28.84
N SER A 19 22.55 16.10 27.63
CA SER A 19 21.72 16.26 26.44
C SER A 19 20.66 15.16 26.43
N THR A 20 19.55 15.35 27.14
CA THR A 20 18.30 14.68 26.77
C THR A 20 17.77 15.38 25.53
N ALA A 21 18.16 14.88 24.36
CA ALA A 21 17.42 15.19 23.15
C ALA A 21 16.01 14.62 23.33
N ALA A 22 15.08 15.49 23.74
CA ALA A 22 13.66 15.22 23.64
C ALA A 22 13.37 15.00 22.15
N VAL A 23 13.24 13.73 21.75
CA VAL A 23 12.69 13.38 20.45
C VAL A 23 11.26 13.93 20.48
N ALA A 24 11.04 15.01 19.75
CA ALA A 24 9.70 15.56 19.57
C ALA A 24 8.77 14.44 19.12
N GLN A 25 7.71 14.17 19.88
CA GLN A 25 6.66 13.27 19.41
C GLN A 25 6.08 13.89 18.13
N PRO A 26 6.13 13.18 16.99
CA PRO A 26 5.58 13.72 15.76
C PRO A 26 4.06 13.81 15.94
N ASP A 27 3.47 15.01 15.81
CA ASP A 27 2.01 15.19 15.78
C ASP A 27 1.40 14.20 14.77
N SER A 28 0.73 13.16 15.26
CA SER A 28 0.25 12.01 14.49
C SER A 28 -1.22 12.17 14.19
N HIS A 29 -1.53 12.82 13.07
CA HIS A 29 -2.90 12.90 12.59
C HIS A 29 -3.29 11.63 11.80
N ALA A 30 -2.33 11.00 11.12
CA ALA A 30 -2.55 9.68 10.53
C ALA A 30 -2.38 8.55 11.56
N GLY A 31 -3.28 7.56 11.53
CA GLY A 31 -3.21 6.38 12.41
C GLY A 31 -1.94 5.51 12.26
N TYR A 32 -1.05 5.85 11.33
CA TYR A 32 0.30 5.29 11.26
C TYR A 32 1.29 6.30 10.68
N TYR A 33 2.58 6.06 10.93
CA TYR A 33 3.68 6.70 10.23
C TYR A 33 4.69 5.64 9.76
N ILE A 34 5.62 6.03 8.89
CA ILE A 34 6.66 5.10 8.42
C ILE A 34 8.03 5.60 8.86
N ASP A 35 8.74 4.77 9.62
CA ASP A 35 10.12 4.98 10.05
C ASP A 35 11.04 4.03 9.30
N LYS A 36 11.82 4.58 8.36
CA LYS A 36 12.73 3.85 7.46
C LYS A 36 12.02 2.75 6.65
N ASN A 37 12.10 1.51 7.11
CA ASN A 37 11.49 0.33 6.48
C ASN A 37 10.40 -0.31 7.37
N THR A 38 9.87 0.45 8.33
CA THR A 38 8.90 -0.02 9.32
C THR A 38 7.67 0.87 9.28
N VAL A 39 6.50 0.29 8.99
CA VAL A 39 5.21 0.92 9.21
C VAL A 39 4.90 0.83 10.71
N VAL A 40 4.64 1.99 11.33
CA VAL A 40 4.34 2.14 12.75
C VAL A 40 2.91 2.65 12.89
N PHE A 41 1.98 1.75 13.20
CA PHE A 41 0.60 2.10 13.56
C PHE A 41 0.58 2.63 14.98
N VAL A 42 -0.17 3.70 15.20
CA VAL A 42 -0.28 4.38 16.49
C VAL A 42 -1.75 4.56 16.84
N PHE A 43 -2.15 3.96 17.94
CA PHE A 43 -3.45 4.19 18.54
C PHE A 43 -3.27 4.96 19.84
N ASP A 44 -3.76 6.19 19.89
CA ASP A 44 -3.84 6.99 21.12
C ASP A 44 -5.29 7.05 21.59
N THR A 45 -5.56 6.55 22.79
CA THR A 45 -6.93 6.48 23.33
C THR A 45 -7.56 7.86 23.49
N ARG A 46 -6.76 8.92 23.64
CA ARG A 46 -7.25 10.31 23.79
C ARG A 46 -7.84 10.85 22.51
N ASP A 47 -7.49 10.24 21.37
CA ASP A 47 -8.05 10.63 20.09
C ASP A 47 -9.52 10.24 19.98
N TYR A 48 -9.94 9.14 20.59
CA TYR A 48 -11.23 8.51 20.34
C TYR A 48 -12.29 8.81 21.40
N ALA A 49 -12.03 9.76 22.30
CA ALA A 49 -12.92 10.16 23.39
C ALA A 49 -14.33 10.66 22.94
N LYS A 50 -14.58 10.87 21.64
CA LYS A 50 -15.89 11.36 21.12
C LYS A 50 -16.37 10.72 19.82
N THR A 51 -15.64 9.76 19.26
CA THR A 51 -15.92 9.21 17.93
C THR A 51 -16.39 7.76 18.05
N LEU A 52 -17.68 7.60 17.82
CA LEU A 52 -18.45 6.38 17.52
C LEU A 52 -17.66 5.06 17.63
N LEU A 53 -17.95 4.33 18.70
CA LEU A 53 -17.68 2.90 18.78
C LEU A 53 -18.92 2.19 18.22
N SER A 54 -18.80 1.66 16.99
CA SER A 54 -19.78 0.80 16.28
C SER A 54 -20.89 1.46 15.44
N GLU A 55 -21.42 0.67 14.50
CA GLU A 55 -22.58 0.94 13.64
C GLU A 55 -23.92 1.05 14.39
N SER A 56 -23.92 0.86 15.72
CA SER A 56 -25.08 1.06 16.58
C SER A 56 -24.98 2.37 17.36
N ALA A 57 -26.07 3.11 17.42
CA ALA A 57 -26.14 4.55 17.71
C ALA A 57 -25.82 4.99 19.16
N ASP A 58 -25.14 4.19 19.98
CA ASP A 58 -24.82 4.55 21.37
C ASP A 58 -23.36 5.05 21.49
N LYS A 59 -23.23 6.36 21.76
CA LYS A 59 -21.94 6.99 22.03
C LYS A 59 -21.44 6.58 23.41
N MET A 60 -20.52 5.62 23.47
CA MET A 60 -19.81 5.27 24.69
C MET A 60 -18.59 6.19 24.88
N ASP A 61 -18.38 6.71 26.10
CA ASP A 61 -17.16 7.45 26.41
C ASP A 61 -15.98 6.46 26.47
N PHE A 62 -14.96 6.75 25.67
CA PHE A 62 -13.78 5.91 25.58
C PHE A 62 -12.99 5.88 26.90
N SER A 63 -13.15 6.89 27.78
CA SER A 63 -12.55 6.86 29.12
C SER A 63 -13.14 5.80 30.04
N ASP A 64 -14.35 5.34 29.74
CA ASP A 64 -15.08 4.36 30.55
C ASP A 64 -14.75 2.91 30.13
N LEU A 65 -14.00 2.73 29.04
CA LEU A 65 -13.55 1.42 28.58
C LEU A 65 -12.31 0.95 29.34
N ASN A 66 -12.43 -0.22 29.98
CA ASN A 66 -11.26 -0.96 30.48
C ASN A 66 -10.55 -1.67 29.30
N ILE A 67 -9.56 -1.01 28.70
CA ILE A 67 -8.84 -1.52 27.52
C ILE A 67 -7.75 -2.50 27.95
N TYR A 68 -7.97 -3.79 27.69
CA TYR A 68 -6.98 -4.84 27.89
C TYR A 68 -6.33 -5.29 26.57
N GLU A 69 -6.94 -4.97 25.43
CA GLU A 69 -6.42 -5.33 24.12
C GLU A 69 -6.74 -4.27 23.06
N VAL A 70 -5.77 -3.99 22.21
CA VAL A 70 -5.96 -3.27 20.95
C VAL A 70 -5.32 -4.10 19.85
N ALA A 71 -6.01 -4.31 18.74
CA ALA A 71 -5.50 -4.98 17.56
C ALA A 71 -5.78 -4.14 16.31
N LEU A 72 -5.05 -4.45 15.23
CA LEU A 72 -5.22 -3.83 13.92
C LEU A 72 -5.91 -4.80 12.96
N THR A 73 -6.85 -4.30 12.17
CA THR A 73 -7.52 -5.05 11.11
C THR A 73 -7.60 -4.20 9.84
N GLY A 74 -7.46 -4.79 8.65
CA GLY A 74 -7.52 -4.07 7.38
C GLY A 74 -7.25 -4.96 6.18
N ASP A 75 -7.09 -4.37 4.99
CA ASP A 75 -6.97 -5.13 3.73
C ASP A 75 -5.81 -6.14 3.77
N PHE A 76 -4.69 -5.73 4.34
CA PHE A 76 -3.45 -6.50 4.50
C PHE A 76 -3.57 -7.76 5.38
N ASN A 77 -4.67 -7.92 6.11
CA ASN A 77 -4.95 -9.15 6.85
C ASN A 77 -6.37 -9.66 6.61
N ASN A 78 -6.98 -9.28 5.47
CA ASN A 78 -8.35 -9.65 5.10
C ASN A 78 -9.36 -9.35 6.22
N TRP A 79 -9.22 -8.17 6.83
CA TRP A 79 -10.08 -7.69 7.91
C TRP A 79 -10.15 -8.64 9.14
N SER A 80 -9.12 -9.47 9.35
CA SER A 80 -9.03 -10.40 10.49
C SER A 80 -8.85 -9.66 11.82
N ARG A 81 -9.64 -10.07 12.82
CA ARG A 81 -9.57 -9.54 14.20
C ARG A 81 -8.45 -10.17 15.04
N ASP A 82 -7.93 -11.32 14.62
CA ASP A 82 -7.13 -12.19 15.49
C ASP A 82 -5.61 -11.97 15.37
N GLY A 83 -5.16 -11.24 14.35
CA GLY A 83 -3.77 -11.38 13.90
C GLY A 83 -2.76 -10.36 14.42
N TRP A 84 -3.18 -9.14 14.74
CA TRP A 84 -2.25 -7.99 14.74
C TRP A 84 -2.41 -7.15 16.02
N LYS A 85 -2.17 -7.78 17.17
CA LYS A 85 -2.24 -7.14 18.49
C LYS A 85 -1.18 -6.05 18.63
N MET A 86 -1.60 -4.88 19.06
CA MET A 86 -0.75 -3.73 19.32
C MET A 86 -0.14 -3.82 20.72
N LYS A 87 1.09 -3.33 20.86
CA LYS A 87 1.79 -3.26 22.14
C LYS A 87 1.51 -1.92 22.81
N LYS A 88 1.11 -1.92 24.09
CA LYS A 88 1.01 -0.70 24.89
C LYS A 88 2.41 -0.10 25.09
N THR A 89 2.62 1.15 24.66
CA THR A 89 3.91 1.85 24.71
C THR A 89 3.91 3.06 25.64
N GLY A 90 2.74 3.53 26.07
CA GLY A 90 2.58 4.64 27.01
C GLY A 90 1.30 4.51 27.82
N ALA A 91 0.96 5.56 28.58
CA ALA A 91 -0.27 5.58 29.39
C ALA A 91 -1.54 5.41 28.53
N TYR A 92 -1.53 6.04 27.34
CA TYR A 92 -2.66 6.11 26.41
C TYR A 92 -2.34 5.58 25.00
N THR A 93 -1.10 5.16 24.76
CA THR A 93 -0.61 4.84 23.40
C THR A 93 -0.32 3.37 23.22
N TYR A 94 -0.72 2.85 22.06
CA TYR A 94 -0.44 1.51 21.58
C TYR A 94 0.24 1.61 20.22
N GLU A 95 1.24 0.77 19.97
CA GLU A 95 1.95 0.72 18.70
C GLU A 95 1.96 -0.70 18.12
N LEU A 96 1.84 -0.78 16.80
CA LEU A 96 2.20 -1.98 16.04
C LEU A 96 3.25 -1.61 14.99
N ARG A 97 4.35 -2.35 15.00
CA ARG A 97 5.48 -2.16 14.07
C ARG A 97 5.57 -3.36 13.15
N LYS A 98 5.51 -3.11 11.84
CA LYS A 98 5.62 -4.12 10.77
C LYS A 98 6.60 -3.65 9.72
N LYS A 99 7.33 -4.56 9.09
CA LYS A 99 8.20 -4.17 7.98
C LYS A 99 7.33 -3.78 6.78
N VAL A 100 7.77 -2.84 5.98
CA VAL A 100 7.06 -2.48 4.72
C VAL A 100 6.91 -3.71 3.81
N SER A 101 7.86 -4.66 3.87
CA SER A 101 7.80 -5.94 3.14
C SER A 101 6.70 -6.90 3.61
N ASP A 102 6.09 -6.65 4.76
CA ASP A 102 5.02 -7.50 5.31
C ASP A 102 3.66 -7.18 4.65
N PHE A 103 3.61 -6.16 3.78
CA PHE A 103 2.41 -5.67 3.10
C PHE A 103 2.49 -5.99 1.61
N ASN A 104 1.39 -6.52 1.05
CA ASN A 104 1.25 -6.75 -0.38
C ASN A 104 0.37 -5.69 -1.07
N ASP A 105 -0.34 -4.88 -0.28
CA ASP A 105 -1.32 -3.90 -0.76
C ASP A 105 -0.70 -2.51 -1.00
N ARG A 106 -1.44 -1.67 -1.73
CA ARG A 106 -1.06 -0.29 -2.01
C ARG A 106 -1.32 0.59 -0.80
N PHE A 107 -0.47 1.61 -0.61
CA PHE A 107 -0.72 2.67 0.36
C PHE A 107 -1.59 3.79 -0.27
N PRO A 108 -2.42 4.49 0.52
CA PRO A 108 -2.69 4.24 1.93
C PRO A 108 -3.52 2.96 2.11
N MET A 109 -3.20 2.19 3.15
CA MET A 109 -3.95 0.99 3.48
C MET A 109 -5.22 1.37 4.23
N GLU A 110 -6.33 0.69 3.98
CA GLU A 110 -7.51 0.80 4.82
C GLU A 110 -7.36 -0.09 6.06
N PHE A 111 -7.75 0.44 7.22
CA PHE A 111 -7.70 -0.30 8.47
C PHE A 111 -8.59 0.32 9.55
N LYS A 112 -8.88 -0.49 10.55
CA LYS A 112 -9.54 -0.10 11.80
C LYS A 112 -8.75 -0.63 13.00
N TYR A 113 -8.95 0.00 14.14
CA TYR A 113 -8.54 -0.56 15.42
C TYR A 113 -9.67 -1.42 15.98
N VAL A 114 -9.31 -2.57 16.53
CA VAL A 114 -10.21 -3.46 17.28
C VAL A 114 -9.85 -3.36 18.75
N ILE A 115 -10.78 -2.89 19.57
CA ILE A 115 -10.59 -2.69 21.01
C ILE A 115 -11.35 -3.78 21.76
N ASN A 116 -10.63 -4.51 22.62
CA ASN A 116 -11.15 -5.62 23.42
C ASN A 116 -11.85 -6.71 22.59
N GLY A 117 -11.55 -6.83 21.29
CA GLY A 117 -12.19 -7.76 20.35
C GLY A 117 -13.60 -7.35 19.88
N LEU A 118 -14.17 -6.30 20.46
CA LEU A 118 -15.59 -5.95 20.31
C LEU A 118 -15.81 -4.65 19.56
N TYR A 119 -15.04 -3.61 19.90
CA TYR A 119 -15.29 -2.26 19.41
C TYR A 119 -14.34 -1.89 18.27
N PHE A 120 -14.85 -1.13 17.31
CA PHE A 120 -14.03 -0.58 16.23
C PHE A 120 -13.79 0.91 16.42
N ALA A 121 -12.60 1.36 16.08
CA ALA A 121 -12.29 2.78 15.92
C ALA A 121 -11.65 3.01 14.55
N ASP A 122 -12.20 3.95 13.79
CA ASP A 122 -11.63 4.40 12.52
C ASP A 122 -10.45 5.33 12.79
N PRO A 123 -9.31 5.25 12.08
CA PRO A 123 -8.22 6.21 12.23
C PRO A 123 -8.71 7.63 11.93
N LYS A 124 -8.32 8.60 12.76
CA LYS A 124 -8.72 10.01 12.61
C LYS A 124 -8.40 10.60 11.23
N ASP A 125 -7.23 10.27 10.69
CA ASP A 125 -6.87 10.53 9.30
C ASP A 125 -6.17 9.27 8.71
N ILE A 126 -6.49 8.95 7.46
CA ILE A 126 -5.88 7.81 6.74
C ILE A 126 -4.60 8.26 5.99
N TYR A 127 -4.36 9.57 5.90
CA TYR A 127 -3.30 10.16 5.09
C TYR A 127 -2.09 10.60 5.94
N PRO A 128 -0.97 9.84 5.94
CA PRO A 128 0.27 10.25 6.59
C PRO A 128 0.80 11.61 6.10
N ASP A 129 1.39 12.39 7.01
CA ASP A 129 2.02 13.68 6.68
C ASP A 129 3.16 13.47 5.67
N LYS A 130 3.00 14.03 4.46
CA LYS A 130 3.96 14.02 3.33
C LYS A 130 5.40 14.33 3.75
N ARG A 131 5.59 15.14 4.80
CA ARG A 131 6.90 15.61 5.27
C ARG A 131 7.68 14.58 6.10
N LYS A 132 7.05 13.47 6.49
CA LYS A 132 7.64 12.47 7.39
C LYS A 132 8.17 11.22 6.68
N PHE A 133 8.04 11.13 5.37
CA PHE A 133 8.67 10.05 4.61
C PHE A 133 10.18 10.28 4.52
N SER A 134 10.95 9.47 5.26
CA SER A 134 12.42 9.41 5.11
C SER A 134 12.86 8.65 3.85
N ASN A 135 11.92 7.97 3.18
CA ASN A 135 12.18 7.12 2.02
C ASN A 135 11.44 7.64 0.78
N LYS A 136 12.22 7.97 -0.26
CA LYS A 136 11.74 8.39 -1.59
C LYS A 136 10.67 7.46 -2.18
N PHE A 137 10.77 6.15 -1.93
CA PHE A 137 9.79 5.14 -2.36
C PHE A 137 8.37 5.40 -1.82
N LEU A 138 8.27 5.78 -0.54
CA LEU A 138 6.98 5.98 0.12
C LEU A 138 6.37 7.34 -0.22
N THR A 139 7.22 8.35 -0.39
CA THR A 139 6.82 9.65 -0.95
C THR A 139 6.22 9.48 -2.34
N GLU A 140 6.82 8.65 -3.20
CA GLU A 140 6.31 8.37 -4.55
C GLU A 140 4.96 7.63 -4.53
N ILE A 141 4.81 6.56 -3.73
CA ILE A 141 3.54 5.83 -3.61
C ILE A 141 2.42 6.72 -3.06
N TYR A 142 2.72 7.49 -2.01
CA TYR A 142 1.75 8.42 -1.43
C TYR A 142 1.36 9.53 -2.42
N ASN A 143 2.33 10.04 -3.20
CA ASN A 143 2.04 11.01 -4.25
C ASN A 143 1.19 10.41 -5.38
N MET A 144 1.33 9.13 -5.70
CA MET A 144 0.47 8.44 -6.67
C MET A 144 -0.97 8.28 -6.15
N ALA A 145 -1.15 7.91 -4.88
CA ALA A 145 -2.48 7.75 -4.27
C ALA A 145 -3.19 9.08 -3.98
N SER A 146 -2.46 10.20 -3.97
CA SER A 146 -3.02 11.55 -3.74
C SER A 146 -3.12 12.39 -5.02
N GLN A 147 -2.79 11.82 -6.18
CA GLN A 147 -3.10 12.45 -7.47
C GLN A 147 -4.53 12.09 -7.85
N GLU A 148 -5.35 13.10 -8.10
CA GLU A 148 -6.63 12.90 -8.77
C GLU A 148 -6.35 12.30 -10.15
N VAL A 149 -6.75 11.05 -10.35
CA VAL A 149 -6.69 10.42 -11.66
C VAL A 149 -7.67 11.12 -12.57
N GLN A 150 -7.20 11.55 -13.74
CA GLN A 150 -8.00 12.28 -14.73
C GLN A 150 -8.10 11.48 -16.03
N PRO A 151 -9.19 11.64 -16.80
CA PRO A 151 -9.29 11.06 -18.12
C PRO A 151 -8.13 11.49 -19.03
N SER A 152 -7.52 10.52 -19.70
CA SER A 152 -6.41 10.72 -20.64
C SER A 152 -6.74 10.06 -21.97
N PRO A 153 -6.86 10.81 -23.09
CA PRO A 153 -7.17 10.23 -24.40
C PRO A 153 -6.17 9.16 -24.86
N THR A 154 -4.95 9.22 -24.36
CA THR A 154 -3.86 8.27 -24.65
C THR A 154 -3.57 7.32 -23.49
N GLY A 155 -4.45 7.29 -22.49
CA GLY A 155 -4.30 6.47 -21.29
C GLY A 155 -4.10 4.99 -21.59
N ASN A 156 -3.19 4.38 -20.83
CA ASN A 156 -2.86 2.96 -20.94
C ASN A 156 -3.96 2.03 -20.42
N ALA A 157 -4.86 2.53 -19.56
CA ALA A 157 -6.02 1.79 -19.06
C ALA A 157 -7.27 2.19 -19.84
N PHE A 158 -7.87 1.23 -20.56
CA PHE A 158 -9.12 1.44 -21.30
C PHE A 158 -10.29 0.78 -20.57
N PHE A 159 -11.32 1.57 -20.30
CA PHE A 159 -12.56 1.11 -19.67
C PHE A 159 -13.70 1.29 -20.66
N TYR A 160 -14.47 0.24 -20.88
CA TYR A 160 -15.62 0.21 -21.76
C TYR A 160 -16.78 -0.49 -21.06
N LEU A 161 -17.96 0.12 -21.11
CA LEU A 161 -19.22 -0.47 -20.66
C LEU A 161 -20.13 -0.62 -21.87
N ASP A 162 -20.43 -1.86 -22.24
CA ASP A 162 -21.36 -2.17 -23.33
C ASP A 162 -22.82 -1.93 -22.91
N GLY A 163 -23.61 -1.36 -23.81
CA GLY A 163 -25.02 -1.03 -23.59
C GLY A 163 -25.24 0.25 -22.79
N TYR A 164 -26.27 0.24 -21.91
CA TYR A 164 -26.67 1.40 -21.12
C TYR A 164 -26.91 2.67 -21.96
N GLU A 165 -27.41 2.51 -23.20
CA GLU A 165 -27.62 3.63 -24.14
C GLU A 165 -28.67 4.64 -23.64
N ASN A 166 -29.57 4.20 -22.76
CA ASN A 166 -30.58 5.06 -22.14
C ASN A 166 -30.09 5.73 -20.85
N ALA A 167 -28.92 5.36 -20.33
CA ALA A 167 -28.35 6.02 -19.16
C ALA A 167 -28.07 7.49 -19.48
N ARG A 168 -28.28 8.36 -18.50
CA ARG A 168 -27.96 9.78 -18.60
C ARG A 168 -26.50 10.03 -18.23
N GLU A 169 -26.00 9.25 -17.29
CA GLU A 169 -24.63 9.34 -16.82
C GLU A 169 -24.08 7.95 -16.45
N VAL A 170 -22.82 7.72 -16.79
CA VAL A 170 -22.04 6.58 -16.30
C VAL A 170 -20.75 7.09 -15.69
N ILE A 171 -20.44 6.63 -14.49
CA ILE A 171 -19.26 7.03 -13.71
C ILE A 171 -18.40 5.80 -13.48
N LEU A 172 -17.09 5.95 -13.65
CA LEU A 172 -16.11 4.93 -13.31
C LEU A 172 -15.63 5.16 -11.87
N ALA A 173 -15.71 4.12 -11.03
CA ALA A 173 -15.24 4.15 -9.65
C ALA A 173 -14.34 2.94 -9.40
N GLY A 174 -13.24 3.13 -8.67
CA GLY A 174 -12.31 2.06 -8.34
C GLY A 174 -11.21 2.51 -7.39
N GLU A 175 -10.28 1.61 -7.10
CA GLU A 175 -9.17 1.88 -6.17
C GLU A 175 -8.32 3.09 -6.59
N PHE A 176 -8.16 3.32 -7.90
CA PHE A 176 -7.39 4.44 -8.45
C PHE A 176 -8.00 5.82 -8.19
N ASN A 177 -9.28 5.91 -7.83
CA ASN A 177 -9.92 7.17 -7.45
C ASN A 177 -10.64 7.07 -6.09
N ASN A 178 -10.23 6.12 -5.25
CA ASN A 178 -10.83 5.88 -3.93
C ASN A 178 -12.36 5.71 -4.00
N TRP A 179 -12.83 4.96 -4.99
CA TRP A 179 -14.25 4.68 -5.25
C TRP A 179 -15.13 5.94 -5.38
N ASN A 180 -14.55 7.07 -5.79
CA ASN A 180 -15.27 8.34 -5.87
C ASN A 180 -16.40 8.28 -6.93
N GLU A 181 -17.63 8.40 -6.45
CA GLU A 181 -18.86 8.27 -7.23
C GLU A 181 -19.16 9.48 -8.15
N HIS A 182 -18.28 10.47 -8.23
CA HIS A 182 -18.53 11.72 -8.96
C HIS A 182 -17.36 12.17 -9.85
N ALA A 183 -16.16 11.62 -9.65
CA ALA A 183 -14.94 12.15 -10.26
C ALA A 183 -14.78 11.79 -11.75
N LEU A 184 -15.06 10.53 -12.14
CA LEU A 184 -14.68 10.01 -13.46
C LEU A 184 -15.90 9.69 -14.33
N LYS A 185 -16.53 10.74 -14.86
CA LYS A 185 -17.64 10.60 -15.83
C LYS A 185 -17.13 10.01 -17.14
N MET A 186 -17.79 8.97 -17.64
CA MET A 186 -17.46 8.31 -18.89
C MET A 186 -18.06 9.06 -20.09
N THR A 187 -17.40 8.94 -21.24
CA THR A 187 -17.89 9.49 -22.50
C THR A 187 -18.87 8.52 -23.13
N LYS A 188 -20.09 8.97 -23.41
CA LYS A 188 -21.09 8.21 -24.16
C LYS A 188 -20.64 8.03 -25.61
N ILE A 189 -20.70 6.81 -26.12
CA ILE A 189 -20.42 6.46 -27.50
C ILE A 189 -21.57 5.61 -28.08
N LYS A 190 -21.49 5.31 -29.38
CA LYS A 190 -22.47 4.41 -30.00
C LYS A 190 -22.33 3.01 -29.37
N GLY A 191 -23.41 2.50 -28.78
CA GLY A 191 -23.44 1.16 -28.18
C GLY A 191 -22.95 1.09 -26.73
N GLY A 192 -22.47 2.18 -26.12
CA GLY A 192 -21.85 2.07 -24.80
C GLY A 192 -21.24 3.35 -24.25
N TRP A 193 -20.36 3.16 -23.28
CA TRP A 193 -19.64 4.22 -22.58
C TRP A 193 -18.17 3.88 -22.49
N GLN A 194 -17.29 4.87 -22.60
CA GLN A 194 -15.84 4.63 -22.49
C GLN A 194 -15.10 5.74 -21.75
N THR A 195 -13.97 5.38 -21.17
CA THR A 195 -12.94 6.32 -20.73
C THR A 195 -11.56 5.68 -20.77
N ARG A 196 -10.52 6.51 -20.73
CA ARG A 196 -9.13 6.07 -20.61
C ARG A 196 -8.46 6.79 -19.47
N LEU A 197 -7.63 6.09 -18.72
CA LEU A 197 -6.86 6.64 -17.62
C LEU A 197 -5.38 6.30 -17.82
N ASP A 198 -4.49 7.15 -17.34
CA ASP A 198 -3.08 6.80 -17.16
C ASP A 198 -2.91 6.18 -15.77
N LEU A 199 -2.85 4.85 -15.73
CA LEU A 199 -2.70 4.09 -14.50
C LEU A 199 -1.29 3.50 -14.42
N PRO A 200 -0.64 3.59 -13.25
CA PRO A 200 0.58 2.82 -12.97
C PRO A 200 0.35 1.32 -13.11
N PRO A 201 1.38 0.52 -13.41
CA PRO A 201 1.33 -0.93 -13.30
C PRO A 201 0.72 -1.42 -11.98
N GLY A 202 -0.16 -2.42 -12.07
CA GLY A 202 -0.72 -3.12 -10.92
C GLY A 202 -2.14 -3.63 -11.13
N ARG A 203 -2.69 -4.20 -10.06
CA ARG A 203 -4.06 -4.68 -9.98
C ARG A 203 -4.95 -3.56 -9.46
N TYR A 204 -6.09 -3.37 -10.11
CA TYR A 204 -7.10 -2.39 -9.75
C TYR A 204 -8.47 -3.04 -9.71
N GLU A 205 -9.19 -2.84 -8.62
CA GLU A 205 -10.62 -3.12 -8.57
C GLU A 205 -11.43 -1.90 -9.03
N TYR A 206 -12.50 -2.15 -9.78
CA TYR A 206 -13.38 -1.10 -10.30
C TYR A 206 -14.82 -1.58 -10.54
N LYS A 207 -15.71 -0.60 -10.67
CA LYS A 207 -17.11 -0.73 -11.09
C LYS A 207 -17.54 0.48 -11.91
N PHE A 208 -18.71 0.36 -12.52
CA PHE A 208 -19.45 1.46 -13.11
C PHE A 208 -20.66 1.84 -12.26
N ILE A 209 -21.05 3.11 -12.31
CA ILE A 209 -22.27 3.63 -11.72
C ILE A 209 -23.10 4.23 -12.85
N ALA A 210 -24.15 3.54 -13.29
CA ALA A 210 -25.06 3.99 -14.33
C ALA A 210 -26.33 4.56 -13.70
N ASP A 211 -26.55 5.87 -13.84
CA ASP A 211 -27.68 6.60 -13.21
C ASP A 211 -27.88 6.26 -11.71
N GLY A 212 -26.76 6.15 -10.97
CA GLY A 212 -26.73 5.84 -9.54
C GLY A 212 -26.81 4.34 -9.21
N GLN A 213 -26.86 3.46 -10.20
CA GLN A 213 -26.84 2.01 -10.00
C GLN A 213 -25.45 1.43 -10.23
N TRP A 214 -24.90 0.79 -9.20
CA TRP A 214 -23.61 0.11 -9.27
C TRP A 214 -23.69 -1.17 -10.09
N THR A 215 -22.79 -1.31 -11.05
CA THR A 215 -22.59 -2.54 -11.83
C THR A 215 -21.10 -2.82 -11.98
N HIS A 216 -20.72 -4.09 -11.85
CA HIS A 216 -19.43 -4.53 -12.35
C HIS A 216 -19.42 -4.48 -13.88
N ASP A 217 -18.24 -4.56 -14.48
CA ASP A 217 -18.06 -4.75 -15.91
C ASP A 217 -18.50 -6.17 -16.30
N PRO A 218 -19.63 -6.34 -17.00
CA PRO A 218 -20.16 -7.67 -17.34
C PRO A 218 -19.27 -8.43 -18.34
N GLU A 219 -18.45 -7.71 -19.12
CA GLU A 219 -17.59 -8.27 -20.16
C GLU A 219 -16.19 -8.61 -19.62
N ASN A 220 -15.85 -8.20 -18.39
CA ASN A 220 -14.56 -8.52 -17.79
C ASN A 220 -14.61 -9.89 -17.09
N PRO A 221 -13.86 -10.91 -17.58
CA PRO A 221 -13.85 -12.24 -16.95
C PRO A 221 -13.12 -12.27 -15.61
N ASN A 222 -12.34 -11.23 -15.27
CA ASN A 222 -11.64 -11.12 -13.99
C ASN A 222 -12.48 -10.28 -13.03
N TYR A 223 -12.97 -10.91 -11.97
CA TYR A 223 -13.75 -10.26 -10.93
C TYR A 223 -13.46 -10.88 -9.56
N VAL A 224 -13.84 -10.18 -8.50
CA VAL A 224 -13.71 -10.63 -7.12
C VAL A 224 -14.93 -10.20 -6.31
N GLY A 225 -15.30 -10.96 -5.28
CA GLY A 225 -16.35 -10.56 -4.34
C GLY A 225 -15.87 -9.44 -3.41
N ASN A 226 -16.74 -8.49 -3.09
CA ASN A 226 -16.48 -7.40 -2.14
C ASN A 226 -17.26 -7.55 -0.83
N GLU A 227 -17.01 -6.67 0.14
CA GLU A 227 -17.66 -6.68 1.46
C GLU A 227 -19.19 -6.47 1.41
N HIS A 228 -19.72 -5.95 0.30
CA HIS A 228 -21.15 -5.73 0.10
C HIS A 228 -21.88 -6.94 -0.51
N GLY A 229 -21.20 -8.08 -0.65
CA GLY A 229 -21.79 -9.29 -1.26
C GLY A 229 -22.06 -9.14 -2.75
N THR A 230 -21.38 -8.19 -3.41
CA THR A 230 -21.44 -7.98 -4.87
C THR A 230 -20.06 -8.22 -5.50
N LEU A 231 -19.94 -8.07 -6.82
CA LEU A 231 -18.68 -8.28 -7.55
C LEU A 231 -18.01 -6.95 -7.91
N ASN A 232 -16.70 -6.87 -7.77
CA ASN A 232 -15.86 -5.85 -8.42
C ASN A 232 -15.18 -6.47 -9.65
N SER A 233 -14.98 -5.68 -10.69
CA SER A 233 -14.16 -6.08 -11.84
C SER A 233 -12.69 -5.79 -11.55
N VAL A 234 -11.79 -6.63 -12.09
CA VAL A 234 -10.35 -6.55 -11.85
C VAL A 234 -9.63 -6.18 -13.14
N LEU A 235 -8.90 -5.08 -13.12
CA LEU A 235 -8.02 -4.63 -14.20
C LEU A 235 -6.56 -4.84 -13.81
N LEU A 236 -5.78 -5.47 -14.70
CA LEU A 236 -4.34 -5.63 -14.56
C LEU A 236 -3.62 -4.72 -15.56
N ILE A 237 -2.87 -3.75 -15.05
CA ILE A 237 -1.98 -2.92 -15.86
C ILE A 237 -0.57 -3.50 -15.78
N GLY A 238 -0.07 -3.95 -16.93
CA GLY A 238 1.27 -4.52 -17.06
C GLY A 238 2.36 -3.47 -17.33
N LYS A 239 3.59 -3.80 -16.96
CA LYS A 239 4.82 -3.13 -17.37
C LYS A 239 5.71 -4.13 -18.07
N ARG A 240 6.24 -3.74 -19.23
CA ARG A 240 7.27 -4.53 -19.91
C ARG A 240 8.56 -4.53 -19.11
N VAL A 241 8.93 -5.68 -18.55
CA VAL A 241 10.17 -5.91 -17.81
C VAL A 241 11.07 -6.81 -18.62
N THR A 242 12.35 -6.43 -18.71
CA THR A 242 13.38 -7.30 -19.29
C THR A 242 14.18 -7.94 -18.16
N PHE A 243 14.15 -9.26 -18.11
CA PHE A 243 15.03 -10.05 -17.27
C PHE A 243 16.33 -10.29 -18.02
N GLU A 244 17.44 -10.14 -17.31
CA GLU A 244 18.79 -10.41 -17.81
C GLU A 244 19.47 -11.38 -16.84
N LEU A 245 20.06 -12.44 -17.38
CA LEU A 245 21.01 -13.28 -16.65
C LEU A 245 22.37 -13.15 -17.34
N LYS A 246 23.32 -12.48 -16.67
CA LYS A 246 24.69 -12.33 -17.16
C LYS A 246 25.52 -13.59 -16.94
N GLY A 247 26.46 -13.85 -17.84
CA GLY A 247 27.29 -15.03 -17.86
C GLY A 247 26.60 -16.22 -18.52
N TYR A 248 27.08 -17.42 -18.19
CA TYR A 248 26.55 -18.69 -18.71
C TYR A 248 26.59 -18.75 -20.24
N ALA A 249 27.65 -18.21 -20.87
CA ALA A 249 27.87 -18.32 -22.31
C ALA A 249 27.91 -19.78 -22.80
N ASP A 250 28.32 -20.75 -21.99
CA ASP A 250 28.37 -22.15 -22.42
C ASP A 250 27.07 -22.92 -22.17
N ALA A 251 26.06 -22.28 -21.58
CA ALA A 251 24.78 -22.93 -21.31
C ALA A 251 24.04 -23.28 -22.60
N GLY A 252 23.42 -24.46 -22.64
CA GLY A 252 22.58 -24.91 -23.76
C GLY A 252 21.20 -24.25 -23.73
N GLN A 253 20.65 -24.02 -22.54
CA GLN A 253 19.35 -23.41 -22.36
C GLN A 253 19.29 -22.63 -21.04
N VAL A 254 18.68 -21.44 -21.10
CA VAL A 254 18.27 -20.68 -19.92
C VAL A 254 16.77 -20.40 -20.00
N MET A 255 16.08 -20.64 -18.88
CA MET A 255 14.65 -20.37 -18.75
C MET A 255 14.39 -19.47 -17.54
N LEU A 256 13.37 -18.63 -17.66
CA LEU A 256 12.80 -17.83 -16.58
C LEU A 256 11.52 -18.51 -16.08
N VAL A 257 11.37 -18.54 -14.75
CA VAL A 257 10.17 -19.01 -14.05
C VAL A 257 9.84 -18.08 -12.90
N GLY A 258 8.56 -17.86 -12.62
CA GLY A 258 8.17 -17.04 -11.48
C GLY A 258 6.68 -16.99 -11.20
N SER A 259 6.31 -16.26 -10.15
CA SER A 259 4.92 -16.01 -9.76
C SER A 259 4.03 -15.49 -10.91
N PHE A 260 4.57 -14.67 -11.81
CA PHE A 260 3.84 -14.05 -12.92
C PHE A 260 3.41 -15.02 -14.02
N ASN A 261 3.97 -16.22 -14.06
CA ASN A 261 3.61 -17.24 -15.04
C ASN A 261 3.28 -18.58 -14.36
N ASN A 262 2.84 -18.53 -13.09
CA ASN A 262 2.55 -19.71 -12.29
C ASN A 262 3.70 -20.72 -12.30
N TRP A 263 4.94 -20.23 -12.26
CA TRP A 263 6.17 -21.03 -12.31
C TRP A 263 6.35 -21.86 -13.59
N SER A 264 5.64 -21.51 -14.66
CA SER A 264 5.81 -22.12 -15.98
C SER A 264 7.11 -21.65 -16.64
N GLN A 265 7.74 -22.50 -17.42
CA GLN A 265 9.04 -22.21 -18.03
C GLN A 265 8.91 -21.32 -19.26
N VAL A 266 9.70 -20.25 -19.31
CA VAL A 266 9.81 -19.38 -20.48
C VAL A 266 11.26 -19.35 -20.94
N ASN A 267 11.51 -19.68 -22.20
CA ASN A 267 12.86 -19.66 -22.77
C ASN A 267 13.41 -18.23 -22.83
N MET A 268 14.70 -18.09 -22.51
CA MET A 268 15.44 -16.84 -22.67
C MET A 268 16.26 -16.86 -23.96
N GLU A 269 16.44 -15.70 -24.57
CA GLU A 269 17.27 -15.50 -25.76
C GLU A 269 18.70 -15.16 -25.35
N LYS A 270 19.68 -15.88 -25.91
CA LYS A 270 21.09 -15.58 -25.72
C LYS A 270 21.54 -14.42 -26.60
N LYS A 271 22.18 -13.40 -26.02
CA LYS A 271 22.82 -12.27 -26.72
C LYS A 271 24.18 -12.00 -26.08
N GLY A 272 25.25 -12.34 -26.79
CA GLY A 272 26.61 -12.27 -26.25
C GLY A 272 26.82 -13.24 -25.08
N ASP A 273 27.29 -12.73 -23.95
CA ASP A 273 27.50 -13.47 -22.69
C ASP A 273 26.32 -13.26 -21.71
N SER A 274 25.10 -13.10 -22.23
CA SER A 274 23.93 -12.85 -21.38
C SER A 274 22.66 -13.40 -22.02
N TRP A 275 21.68 -13.69 -21.18
CA TRP A 275 20.39 -14.25 -21.56
C TRP A 275 19.28 -13.28 -21.21
N PHE A 276 18.31 -13.10 -22.11
CA PHE A 276 17.26 -12.09 -21.98
C PHE A 276 15.86 -12.65 -22.23
N VAL A 277 14.87 -12.12 -21.52
CA VAL A 277 13.46 -12.25 -21.90
C VAL A 277 12.69 -11.02 -21.44
N SER A 278 11.75 -10.55 -22.26
CA SER A 278 10.88 -9.43 -21.90
C SER A 278 9.45 -9.92 -21.71
N LEU A 279 8.84 -9.61 -20.56
CA LEU A 279 7.46 -9.97 -20.23
C LEU A 279 6.70 -8.73 -19.74
N ASP A 280 5.40 -8.66 -20.04
CA ASP A 280 4.52 -7.69 -19.41
C ASP A 280 4.05 -8.23 -18.06
N LEU A 281 4.47 -7.55 -16.99
CA LEU A 281 4.18 -7.95 -15.63
C LEU A 281 3.26 -6.94 -14.96
N ALA A 282 2.24 -7.43 -14.23
CA ALA A 282 1.48 -6.56 -13.35
C ALA A 282 2.41 -5.84 -12.35
N GLY A 283 2.02 -4.66 -11.89
CA GLY A 283 2.68 -4.04 -10.75
C GLY A 283 2.54 -4.89 -9.48
N GLY A 284 3.58 -4.90 -8.65
CA GLY A 284 3.62 -5.68 -7.41
C GLY A 284 4.91 -6.48 -7.24
N LYS A 285 4.91 -7.32 -6.20
CA LYS A 285 6.03 -8.22 -5.88
C LYS A 285 5.93 -9.51 -6.69
N HIS A 286 7.00 -9.83 -7.40
CA HIS A 286 7.15 -11.05 -8.13
C HIS A 286 8.36 -11.84 -7.64
N LEU A 287 8.13 -13.10 -7.31
CA LEU A 287 9.20 -14.06 -7.05
C LEU A 287 9.60 -14.74 -8.36
N TYR A 288 10.89 -14.93 -8.59
CA TYR A 288 11.41 -15.61 -9.79
C TYR A 288 12.75 -16.32 -9.55
N LYS A 289 13.10 -17.19 -10.49
CA LYS A 289 14.38 -17.90 -10.64
C LYS A 289 14.71 -18.11 -12.11
N PHE A 290 15.97 -18.45 -12.35
CA PHE A 290 16.41 -19.00 -13.62
C PHE A 290 16.59 -20.51 -13.51
N ILE A 291 16.44 -21.19 -14.65
CA ILE A 291 16.86 -22.58 -14.82
C ILE A 291 17.92 -22.58 -15.92
N VAL A 292 19.14 -22.94 -15.56
CA VAL A 292 20.30 -23.04 -16.48
C VAL A 292 20.64 -24.51 -16.64
N ASP A 293 20.42 -25.07 -17.84
CA ASP A 293 20.64 -26.50 -18.15
C ASP A 293 20.05 -27.44 -17.08
N GLY A 294 18.80 -27.16 -16.67
CA GLY A 294 18.08 -27.94 -15.66
C GLY A 294 18.42 -27.61 -14.20
N LYS A 295 19.36 -26.69 -13.93
CA LYS A 295 19.75 -26.28 -12.57
C LYS A 295 19.11 -24.96 -12.18
N TRP A 296 18.53 -24.92 -10.98
CA TRP A 296 17.94 -23.72 -10.41
C TRP A 296 19.02 -22.71 -10.00
N VAL A 297 18.87 -21.48 -10.49
CA VAL A 297 19.80 -20.38 -10.27
C VAL A 297 19.01 -19.16 -9.79
N LEU A 298 19.41 -18.60 -8.65
CA LEU A 298 18.95 -17.27 -8.25
C LEU A 298 19.63 -16.24 -9.13
N ASP A 299 18.93 -15.14 -9.42
CA ASP A 299 19.56 -13.98 -10.03
C ASP A 299 20.76 -13.52 -9.19
N PRO A 300 22.00 -13.63 -9.71
CA PRO A 300 23.20 -13.28 -8.96
C PRO A 300 23.33 -11.78 -8.70
N GLU A 301 22.77 -10.95 -9.59
CA GLU A 301 22.82 -9.49 -9.48
C GLU A 301 21.67 -8.94 -8.63
N ASN A 302 20.60 -9.70 -8.45
CA ASN A 302 19.48 -9.28 -7.60
C ASN A 302 19.82 -9.39 -6.10
N ARG A 303 19.84 -8.22 -5.44
CA ARG A 303 20.09 -8.08 -4.01
C ARG A 303 18.87 -8.42 -3.13
N MET A 304 17.67 -8.42 -3.69
CA MET A 304 16.44 -8.74 -2.95
C MET A 304 16.12 -10.22 -3.11
N LYS A 305 16.08 -10.91 -1.96
CA LYS A 305 15.80 -12.35 -1.88
C LYS A 305 14.80 -12.61 -0.77
N GLU A 306 13.91 -13.57 -0.98
CA GLU A 306 12.89 -13.98 -0.02
C GLU A 306 12.83 -15.50 0.07
N ASN A 307 12.67 -16.03 1.28
CA ASN A 307 12.46 -17.45 1.51
C ASN A 307 10.96 -17.74 1.61
N ASP A 308 10.50 -18.80 0.97
CA ASP A 308 9.16 -19.32 1.23
C ASP A 308 9.09 -20.04 2.60
N HIS A 309 7.90 -20.52 2.95
CA HIS A 309 7.65 -21.22 4.22
C HIS A 309 8.42 -22.55 4.36
N THR A 310 9.01 -23.07 3.28
CA THR A 310 9.86 -24.27 3.29
C THR A 310 11.35 -23.94 3.41
N GLY A 311 11.70 -22.65 3.39
CA GLY A 311 13.07 -22.16 3.44
C GLY A 311 13.74 -22.03 2.06
N ILE A 312 13.00 -22.24 0.97
CA ILE A 312 13.54 -22.10 -0.39
C ILE A 312 13.61 -20.61 -0.75
N SER A 313 14.81 -20.13 -1.06
CA SER A 313 15.04 -18.75 -1.49
C SER A 313 14.59 -18.49 -2.92
N HIS A 314 14.10 -17.28 -3.20
CA HIS A 314 13.72 -16.75 -4.51
C HIS A 314 14.29 -15.34 -4.72
N SER A 315 14.55 -14.97 -5.98
CA SER A 315 14.85 -13.58 -6.33
C SER A 315 13.56 -12.77 -6.35
N VAL A 316 13.61 -11.54 -5.86
CA VAL A 316 12.43 -10.66 -5.75
C VAL A 316 12.53 -9.53 -6.76
N LEU A 317 11.55 -9.44 -7.65
CA LEU A 317 11.35 -8.31 -8.54
C LEU A 317 10.16 -7.49 -8.03
N ILE A 318 10.32 -6.18 -7.92
CA ILE A 318 9.21 -5.26 -7.67
C ILE A 318 8.93 -4.50 -8.95
N VAL A 319 7.74 -4.70 -9.52
CA VAL A 319 7.27 -3.96 -10.70
C VAL A 319 6.47 -2.76 -10.21
N ARG A 320 6.88 -1.57 -10.65
CA ARG A 320 6.31 -0.27 -10.28
C ARG A 320 5.72 0.43 -11.46
#